data_AF-A0A1V5LUX1-F1
#
_entry.id   AF-A0A1V5LUX1-F1
#
_cell.length_a   1.000
_cell.length_b   1.000
_cell.length_c   1.000
_cell.angle_alpha   90.00
_cell.angle_beta   90.00
_cell.angle_gamma   90.00
#
_symmetry.space_group_name_H-M   'P 1'
#
loop_
_entity.id
_entity.type
_entity.pdbx_description
1 polymer ?
#
loop_
_entity_poly.entity_id
_entity_poly.type
_entity_poly.pdbx_seq_one_letter_code
_entity_poly.pdbx_strand_id
1 'polypeptide(L)'
;MKLKFGYGTVIALIIAAVLIGTQVYQKRQAAARGPVVERQVHGMSHGVAPTPEYALRYREALHLTEEQVTTITALATAYRKEVAPVHARLNTAARTYENYMERTAEQSRPKTQEVTGHSGEVQRLSGVLATTRHAYWARVLAALTAPQRQTAQQLATQAKLTDLQ
;
A
#
# COMPACT_ATOMS: atom_id res chain seq x y z
N MET A 1 -37.16 13.71 -45.68
CA MET A 1 -36.59 14.04 -44.35
C MET A 1 -35.12 13.64 -44.35
N LYS A 2 -34.17 14.58 -44.41
CA LYS A 2 -32.72 14.28 -44.43
C LYS A 2 -32.20 14.36 -42.99
N LEU A 3 -31.88 13.22 -42.36
CA LEU A 3 -31.31 13.19 -41.01
C LEU A 3 -29.89 13.79 -41.05
N LYS A 4 -29.71 14.93 -40.38
CA LYS A 4 -28.41 15.56 -40.18
C LYS A 4 -27.68 14.81 -39.07
N PHE A 5 -26.88 13.82 -39.43
CA PHE A 5 -25.92 13.22 -38.50
C PHE A 5 -24.84 14.25 -38.17
N GLY A 6 -24.86 14.76 -36.94
CA GLY A 6 -23.83 15.66 -36.46
C GLY A 6 -22.49 14.93 -36.27
N TYR A 7 -21.38 15.64 -36.42
CA TYR A 7 -20.04 15.10 -36.18
C TYR A 7 -19.88 14.44 -34.79
N GLY A 8 -20.68 14.87 -33.81
CA GLY A 8 -20.72 14.27 -32.47
C GLY A 8 -21.12 12.80 -32.45
N THR A 9 -22.03 12.35 -33.33
CA THR A 9 -22.44 10.94 -33.38
C THR A 9 -21.35 10.04 -33.96
N VAL A 10 -20.56 10.55 -34.90
CA VAL A 10 -19.41 9.82 -35.47
C VAL A 10 -18.30 9.64 -34.43
N ILE A 11 -18.01 10.68 -33.65
CA ILE A 11 -17.01 10.61 -32.57
C ILE A 11 -17.46 9.63 -31.48
N ALA A 12 -18.74 9.65 -31.09
CA ALA A 12 -19.28 8.72 -30.11
C ALA A 12 -19.19 7.25 -30.57
N LEU A 13 -19.43 6.98 -31.86
CA LEU A 13 -19.30 5.64 -32.44
C LEU A 13 -17.85 5.14 -32.44
N ILE A 14 -16.89 6.02 -32.73
CA ILE A 14 -15.47 5.67 -32.72
C ILE A 14 -15.02 5.32 -31.28
N ILE A 15 -15.41 6.13 -30.29
CA ILE A 15 -15.06 5.86 -28.88
C ILE A 15 -15.69 4.53 -28.42
N ALA A 16 -16.96 4.27 -28.76
CA ALA A 16 -17.62 3.02 -28.44
C ALA A 16 -16.93 1.81 -29.09
N ALA A 17 -16.52 1.92 -30.36
CA ALA A 17 -15.79 0.86 -31.06
C ALA A 17 -14.42 0.58 -30.42
N VAL A 18 -13.69 1.61 -29.98
CA VAL A 18 -12.41 1.46 -29.29
C VAL A 18 -12.57 0.81 -27.92
N LEU A 19 -13.59 1.20 -27.13
CA LEU A 19 -13.87 0.60 -25.82
C LEU A 19 -14.28 -0.88 -25.93
N ILE A 20 -15.09 -1.23 -26.94
CA ILE A 20 -15.47 -2.64 -27.18
C ILE A 20 -14.27 -3.44 -27.69
N GLY A 21 -13.48 -2.89 -28.61
CA GLY A 21 -12.28 -3.55 -29.15
C GLY A 21 -11.26 -3.88 -28.07
N THR A 22 -11.01 -2.94 -27.15
CA THR A 22 -10.08 -3.15 -26.03
C THR A 22 -10.58 -4.22 -25.04
N GLN A 23 -11.88 -4.26 -24.73
CA GLN A 23 -12.46 -5.33 -23.90
C GLN A 23 -12.33 -6.72 -24.54
N VAL A 24 -12.63 -6.83 -25.84
CA VAL A 24 -12.56 -8.13 -26.55
C VAL A 24 -11.11 -8.61 -26.64
N TYR A 25 -10.17 -7.71 -26.87
CA TYR A 25 -8.74 -8.03 -26.89
C TYR A 25 -8.23 -8.54 -25.54
N GLN A 26 -8.64 -7.90 -24.43
CA GLN A 26 -8.31 -8.37 -23.08
C GLN A 26 -8.92 -9.75 -22.77
N LYS A 27 -10.18 -9.99 -23.14
CA LYS A 27 -10.84 -11.30 -22.95
C LYS A 27 -10.15 -12.42 -23.74
N ARG A 28 -9.68 -12.14 -24.96
CA ARG A 28 -8.95 -13.13 -25.76
C ARG A 28 -7.56 -13.45 -25.20
N GLN A 29 -6.87 -12.49 -24.57
CA GLN A 29 -5.62 -12.77 -23.86
C GLN A 29 -5.83 -13.57 -22.57
N ALA A 30 -6.97 -13.39 -21.89
CA ALA A 30 -7.31 -14.15 -20.69
C ALA A 30 -7.59 -15.64 -20.97
N ALA A 31 -8.13 -15.96 -22.15
CA ALA A 31 -8.45 -17.33 -22.56
C ALA A 31 -7.24 -18.20 -22.94
N ALA A 32 -6.06 -17.61 -23.17
CA ALA A 32 -4.84 -18.34 -23.54
C ALA A 32 -3.97 -18.75 -22.34
N ARG A 33 -4.38 -18.43 -21.11
CA ARG A 33 -3.70 -18.86 -19.88
C ARG A 33 -4.42 -20.10 -19.39
N GLY A 34 -3.74 -21.25 -19.44
CA GLY A 34 -4.25 -22.54 -18.90
C GLY A 34 -4.69 -22.40 -17.44
N PRO A 35 -5.32 -23.45 -16.85
CA PRO A 35 -5.89 -23.37 -15.51
C PRO A 35 -4.84 -22.86 -14.54
N VAL A 36 -4.96 -21.59 -14.20
CA VAL A 36 -4.20 -20.98 -13.13
C VAL A 36 -4.71 -21.71 -11.92
N VAL A 37 -3.85 -22.52 -11.30
CA VAL A 37 -4.05 -22.96 -9.94
C VAL A 37 -4.30 -21.68 -9.17
N GLU A 38 -5.57 -21.43 -8.90
CA GLU A 38 -6.06 -20.38 -8.05
C GLU A 38 -5.57 -20.79 -6.67
N ARG A 39 -4.29 -20.54 -6.40
CA ARG A 39 -3.79 -20.44 -5.05
C ARG A 39 -4.66 -19.33 -4.50
N GLN A 40 -5.71 -19.76 -3.80
CA GLN A 40 -6.59 -18.95 -3.01
C GLN A 40 -5.69 -18.31 -1.97
N VAL A 41 -5.01 -17.24 -2.37
CA VAL A 41 -4.49 -16.25 -1.45
C VAL A 41 -5.79 -15.73 -0.87
N HIS A 42 -6.19 -16.32 0.27
CA HIS A 42 -7.16 -15.71 1.15
C HIS A 42 -6.85 -14.23 1.09
N GLY A 43 -7.80 -13.45 0.58
CA GLY A 43 -7.68 -12.01 0.48
C GLY A 43 -7.46 -11.48 1.88
N MET A 44 -6.21 -11.52 2.35
CA MET A 44 -5.68 -10.52 3.23
C MET A 44 -5.82 -9.28 2.38
N SER A 45 -6.97 -8.61 2.49
CA SER A 45 -7.01 -7.18 2.37
C SER A 45 -5.77 -6.72 3.14
N HIS A 46 -4.72 -6.37 2.41
CA HIS A 46 -3.45 -5.97 3.01
C HIS A 46 -3.70 -4.58 3.61
N GLY A 47 -4.50 -4.56 4.67
CA GLY A 47 -4.57 -3.46 5.60
C GLY A 47 -3.14 -3.20 6.04
N VAL A 48 -2.80 -1.92 6.12
CA VAL A 48 -1.52 -1.46 6.63
C VAL A 48 -1.27 -2.20 7.95
N ALA A 49 -0.27 -3.08 7.99
CA ALA A 49 0.04 -3.79 9.22
C ALA A 49 0.31 -2.77 10.34
N PRO A 50 -0.14 -3.02 11.57
CA PRO A 50 0.30 -2.23 12.71
C PRO A 50 1.81 -2.39 12.97
N THR A 51 2.43 -1.42 13.64
CA THR A 51 3.80 -1.59 14.14
C THR A 51 3.79 -2.44 15.43
N PRO A 52 4.92 -3.02 15.86
CA PRO A 52 4.96 -3.77 17.12
C PRO A 52 4.54 -2.95 18.35
N GLU A 53 4.81 -1.64 18.37
CA GLU A 53 4.38 -0.72 19.42
C GLU A 53 2.86 -0.68 19.58
N TYR A 54 2.11 -0.98 18.53
CA TYR A 54 0.65 -1.05 18.58
C TYR A 54 0.19 -2.09 19.60
N ALA A 55 0.75 -3.30 19.58
CA ALA A 55 0.39 -4.34 20.56
C ALA A 55 0.74 -3.92 22.00
N LEU A 56 1.86 -3.22 22.20
CA LEU A 56 2.25 -2.70 23.51
C LEU A 56 1.29 -1.61 24.01
N ARG A 57 0.79 -0.75 23.11
CA ARG A 57 -0.22 0.27 23.44
C ARG A 57 -1.52 -0.35 23.96
N TYR A 58 -1.91 -1.51 23.42
CA TYR A 58 -3.13 -2.23 23.82
C TYR A 58 -2.85 -3.42 24.75
N ARG A 59 -1.74 -3.39 25.50
CA ARG A 59 -1.32 -4.52 26.35
C ARG A 59 -2.38 -5.01 27.33
N GLU A 60 -3.17 -4.10 27.89
CA GLU A 60 -4.23 -4.40 28.87
C GLU A 60 -5.42 -5.07 28.18
N ALA A 61 -5.87 -4.52 27.06
CA ALA A 61 -6.95 -5.08 26.25
C ALA A 61 -6.58 -6.46 25.65
N LEU A 62 -5.29 -6.68 25.38
CA LEU A 62 -4.77 -7.96 24.91
C LEU A 62 -4.42 -8.92 26.05
N HIS A 63 -4.55 -8.51 27.32
CA HIS A 63 -4.16 -9.29 28.49
C HIS A 63 -2.76 -9.93 28.32
N LEU A 64 -1.77 -9.13 27.88
CA LEU A 64 -0.42 -9.66 27.62
C LEU A 64 0.25 -10.09 28.92
N THR A 65 0.91 -11.25 28.90
CA THR A 65 1.78 -11.69 30.00
C THR A 65 3.08 -10.89 30.03
N GLU A 66 3.80 -10.89 31.16
CA GLU A 66 5.10 -10.20 31.27
C GLU A 66 6.14 -10.72 30.25
N GLU A 67 6.13 -12.03 29.98
CA GLU A 67 6.98 -12.65 28.97
C GLU A 67 6.63 -12.17 27.56
N GLN A 68 5.33 -12.09 27.23
CA GLN A 68 4.87 -11.54 25.95
C GLN A 68 5.25 -10.07 25.81
N VAL A 69 5.08 -9.26 26.86
CA VAL A 69 5.47 -7.83 26.88
C VAL A 69 6.97 -7.69 26.63
N THR A 70 7.80 -8.50 27.29
CA THR A 70 9.25 -8.50 27.10
C THR A 70 9.62 -8.85 25.66
N THR A 71 9.02 -9.91 25.12
CA THR A 71 9.24 -10.37 23.74
C THR A 71 8.84 -9.30 22.72
N ILE A 72 7.65 -8.71 22.86
CA ILE A 72 7.15 -7.69 21.94
C ILE A 72 7.97 -6.39 22.06
N THR A 73 8.45 -6.05 23.26
CA THR A 73 9.35 -4.89 23.46
C THR A 73 10.68 -5.07 22.74
N ALA A 74 11.24 -6.28 22.77
CA ALA A 74 12.43 -6.62 22.01
C ALA A 74 12.18 -6.51 20.49
N LEU A 75 11.04 -7.03 20.01
CA LEU A 75 10.63 -6.90 18.60
C LEU A 75 10.44 -5.43 18.18
N ALA A 76 9.81 -4.60 19.01
CA ALA A 76 9.62 -3.17 18.75
C ALA A 76 10.97 -2.43 18.67
N THR A 77 11.90 -2.76 19.57
CA THR A 77 13.25 -2.17 19.58
C THR A 77 14.04 -2.57 18.33
N ALA A 78 13.99 -3.84 17.95
CA ALA A 78 14.62 -4.33 16.72
C ALA A 78 14.00 -3.70 15.47
N TYR A 79 12.66 -3.60 15.41
CA TYR A 79 11.94 -2.91 14.34
C TYR A 79 12.44 -1.48 14.18
N ARG A 80 12.43 -0.67 15.26
CA ARG A 80 12.90 0.72 15.23
C ARG A 80 14.33 0.84 14.73
N LYS A 81 15.23 -0.02 15.21
CA LYS A 81 16.63 -0.03 14.79
C LYS A 81 16.76 -0.33 13.30
N GLU A 82 15.98 -1.27 12.78
CA GLU A 82 16.01 -1.68 11.38
C GLU A 82 15.42 -0.61 10.45
N VAL A 83 14.30 0.03 10.85
CA VAL A 83 13.64 1.03 9.99
C VAL A 83 14.25 2.43 10.09
N ALA A 84 15.00 2.75 11.15
CA ALA A 84 15.63 4.06 11.34
C ALA A 84 16.43 4.55 10.11
N PRO A 85 17.36 3.77 9.51
CA PRO A 85 18.08 4.21 8.31
C PRO A 85 17.15 4.38 7.09
N VAL A 86 16.10 3.57 6.97
CA VAL A 86 15.13 3.68 5.87
C VAL A 86 14.30 4.95 5.99
N HIS A 87 13.86 5.29 7.21
CA HIS A 87 13.18 6.55 7.49
C HIS A 87 14.07 7.76 7.20
N ALA A 88 15.33 7.73 7.62
CA ALA A 88 16.28 8.81 7.32
C ALA A 88 16.42 9.01 5.80
N ARG A 89 16.57 7.93 5.03
CA ARG A 89 16.63 7.98 3.56
C ARG A 89 15.33 8.49 2.93
N LEU A 90 14.18 8.06 3.45
CA LEU A 90 12.87 8.48 2.94
C LEU A 90 12.67 9.98 3.14
N ASN A 91 13.02 10.50 4.31
CA ASN A 91 12.95 11.93 4.61
C ASN A 91 13.87 12.74 3.68
N THR A 92 15.09 12.27 3.43
CA THR A 92 16.01 12.91 2.47
C THR A 92 15.47 12.87 1.05
N ALA A 93 14.91 11.74 0.61
CA ALA A 93 14.32 11.61 -0.72
C ALA A 93 13.09 12.52 -0.89
N ALA A 94 12.24 12.61 0.13
CA ALA A 94 11.07 13.48 0.15
C ALA A 94 11.47 14.96 0.07
N ARG A 95 12.43 15.42 0.88
CA ARG A 95 12.95 16.80 0.82
C ARG A 95 13.61 17.11 -0.52
N THR A 96 14.36 16.17 -1.09
CA THR A 96 14.95 16.35 -2.43
C THR A 96 13.86 16.53 -3.49
N TYR A 97 12.79 15.73 -3.41
CA TYR A 97 11.66 15.83 -4.33
C TYR A 97 10.91 17.17 -4.16
N GLU A 98 10.65 17.59 -2.93
CA GLU A 98 10.00 18.87 -2.61
C GLU A 98 10.81 20.05 -3.17
N ASN A 99 12.10 20.12 -2.86
CA ASN A 99 13.01 21.15 -3.38
C ASN A 99 13.06 21.16 -4.93
N TYR A 100 13.01 19.99 -5.56
CA TYR A 100 12.96 19.89 -7.02
C TYR A 100 11.65 20.45 -7.57
N MET A 101 10.52 20.13 -6.95
CA MET A 101 9.20 20.62 -7.36
C MET A 101 9.08 22.14 -7.21
N GLU A 102 9.60 22.71 -6.13
CA GLU A 102 9.63 24.16 -5.91
C GLU A 102 10.43 24.89 -7.01
N ARG A 103 11.67 24.46 -7.27
CA ARG A 103 12.51 25.04 -8.33
C ARG A 103 11.88 24.91 -9.72
N THR A 104 11.21 23.80 -9.97
CA THR A 104 10.58 23.53 -11.25
C THR A 104 9.33 24.39 -11.47
N ALA A 105 8.58 24.70 -10.41
CA ALA A 105 7.45 25.61 -10.47
C ALA A 105 7.88 27.01 -10.95
N GLU A 106 9.07 27.47 -10.56
CA GLU A 106 9.64 28.75 -11.01
C GLU A 106 10.12 28.70 -12.47
N GLN A 107 10.59 27.54 -12.95
CA GLN A 107 11.18 27.37 -14.30
C GLN A 107 10.18 26.92 -15.39
N SER A 108 8.88 26.93 -15.09
CA SER A 108 7.75 26.70 -16.01
C SER A 108 7.62 25.31 -16.67
N ARG A 109 8.57 24.38 -16.57
CA ARG A 109 8.42 23.00 -17.11
C ARG A 109 9.21 21.93 -16.33
N PRO A 110 8.53 20.98 -15.66
CA PRO A 110 9.17 19.78 -15.11
C PRO A 110 9.73 18.89 -16.21
N LYS A 111 10.97 18.44 -16.02
CA LYS A 111 11.47 17.29 -16.78
C LYS A 111 10.82 16.02 -16.23
N THR A 112 9.96 15.39 -17.01
CA THR A 112 9.19 14.19 -16.62
C THR A 112 10.06 13.04 -16.10
N GLN A 113 11.28 12.88 -16.64
CA GLN A 113 12.22 11.85 -16.18
C GLN A 113 12.70 12.08 -14.75
N GLU A 114 12.97 13.32 -14.35
CA GLU A 114 13.46 13.65 -13.00
C GLU A 114 12.34 13.48 -11.95
N VAL A 115 11.10 13.86 -12.29
CA VAL A 115 9.90 13.61 -11.45
C VAL A 115 9.71 12.10 -11.21
N THR A 116 9.86 11.29 -12.25
CA THR A 116 9.70 9.83 -12.16
C THR A 116 10.81 9.20 -11.31
N GLY A 117 12.04 9.69 -11.42
CA GLY A 117 13.17 9.19 -10.62
C GLY A 117 12.98 9.43 -9.12
N HIS A 118 12.59 10.65 -8.74
CA HIS A 118 12.40 11.01 -7.34
C HIS A 118 11.20 10.31 -6.69
N SER A 119 10.07 10.23 -7.41
CA SER A 119 8.89 9.49 -6.93
C SER A 119 9.16 7.99 -6.79
N GLY A 120 9.97 7.41 -7.69
CA GLY A 120 10.36 6.00 -7.64
C GLY A 120 11.12 5.62 -6.36
N GLU A 121 12.07 6.45 -5.90
CA GLU A 121 12.82 6.17 -4.67
C GLU A 121 11.92 6.26 -3.42
N VAL A 122 11.02 7.24 -3.36
CA VAL A 122 10.03 7.37 -2.27
C VAL A 122 9.11 6.15 -2.22
N GLN A 123 8.60 5.72 -3.38
CA GLN A 123 7.75 4.53 -3.48
C GLN A 123 8.50 3.27 -3.04
N ARG A 124 9.75 3.10 -3.49
CA ARG A 124 10.60 1.96 -3.13
C ARG A 124 10.85 1.90 -1.63
N LEU A 125 11.26 3.02 -1.01
CA LEU A 125 11.52 3.11 0.43
C LEU A 125 10.25 2.88 1.26
N SER A 126 9.11 3.41 0.81
CA SER A 126 7.81 3.16 1.44
C SER A 126 7.43 1.68 1.37
N GLY A 127 7.70 1.00 0.25
CA GLY A 127 7.54 -0.44 0.10
C GLY A 127 8.38 -1.23 1.09
N VAL A 128 9.66 -0.87 1.26
CA VAL A 128 10.55 -1.50 2.26
C VAL A 128 9.97 -1.35 3.67
N LEU A 129 9.55 -0.14 4.06
CA LEU A 129 8.94 0.10 5.38
C LEU A 129 7.68 -0.75 5.59
N ALA A 130 6.81 -0.85 4.58
CA ALA A 130 5.60 -1.66 4.64
C ALA A 130 5.94 -3.15 4.80
N THR A 131 6.86 -3.69 3.99
CA THR A 131 7.30 -5.09 4.08
C THR A 131 7.91 -5.40 5.44
N THR A 132 8.83 -4.56 5.93
CA THR A 132 9.44 -4.73 7.27
C THR A 132 8.36 -4.71 8.35
N ARG A 133 7.41 -3.77 8.27
CA ARG A 133 6.30 -3.69 9.23
C ARG A 133 5.45 -4.97 9.24
N HIS A 134 5.08 -5.48 8.06
CA HIS A 134 4.35 -6.75 7.95
C HIS A 134 5.12 -7.92 8.57
N ALA A 135 6.43 -8.01 8.30
CA ALA A 135 7.27 -9.07 8.85
C ALA A 135 7.34 -9.03 10.38
N TYR A 136 7.52 -7.86 10.97
CA TYR A 136 7.54 -7.70 12.43
C TYR A 136 6.16 -7.91 13.06
N TRP A 137 5.09 -7.44 12.42
CA TRP A 137 3.74 -7.70 12.90
C TRP A 137 3.41 -9.20 12.92
N ALA A 138 3.83 -9.96 11.90
CA ALA A 138 3.68 -11.41 11.89
C ALA A 138 4.40 -12.08 13.08
N ARG A 139 5.60 -11.60 13.44
CA ARG A 139 6.33 -12.07 14.63
C ARG A 139 5.61 -11.74 15.94
N VAL A 140 5.02 -10.54 16.03
CA VAL A 140 4.17 -10.17 17.18
C VAL A 140 2.99 -11.12 17.29
N LEU A 141 2.25 -11.38 16.19
CA LEU A 141 1.13 -12.31 16.19
C LEU A 141 1.54 -13.74 16.60
N ALA A 142 2.75 -14.17 16.24
CA ALA A 142 3.28 -15.47 16.64
C ALA A 142 3.56 -15.58 18.16
N ALA A 143 3.85 -14.46 18.84
CA ALA A 143 4.00 -14.40 20.29
C ALA A 143 2.66 -14.36 21.04
N LEU A 144 1.55 -14.10 20.34
CA LEU A 144 0.20 -14.04 20.91
C LEU A 144 -0.49 -15.40 20.87
N THR A 145 -1.38 -15.63 21.82
CA THR A 145 -2.34 -16.75 21.79
C THR A 145 -3.42 -16.53 20.72
N ALA A 146 -4.17 -17.57 20.36
CA ALA A 146 -5.23 -17.44 19.36
C ALA A 146 -6.31 -16.40 19.72
N PRO A 147 -6.84 -16.34 20.96
CA PRO A 147 -7.80 -15.31 21.36
C PRO A 147 -7.22 -13.89 21.28
N GLN A 148 -5.96 -13.72 21.68
CA GLN A 148 -5.26 -12.44 21.60
C GLN A 148 -5.06 -11.99 20.15
N ARG A 149 -4.74 -12.91 19.23
CA ARG A 149 -4.63 -12.57 17.79
C ARG A 149 -5.94 -12.05 17.21
N GLN A 150 -7.07 -12.68 17.55
CA GLN A 150 -8.39 -12.22 17.11
C GLN A 150 -8.69 -10.82 17.65
N THR A 151 -8.41 -10.58 18.92
CA THR A 151 -8.59 -9.27 19.56
C THR A 151 -7.69 -8.21 18.91
N ALA A 152 -6.44 -8.53 18.64
CA ALA A 152 -5.50 -7.63 17.96
C ALA A 152 -5.97 -7.26 16.54
N GLN A 153 -6.55 -8.21 15.80
CA GLN A 153 -7.12 -7.96 14.47
C GLN A 153 -8.37 -7.05 14.52
N GLN A 154 -9.24 -7.25 15.51
CA GLN A 154 -10.42 -6.40 15.73
C GLN A 154 -10.00 -4.97 16.06
N LEU A 155 -9.06 -4.79 16.99
CA LEU A 155 -8.50 -3.48 17.34
C LEU A 155 -7.88 -2.80 16.11
N ALA A 156 -7.08 -3.53 15.33
CA ALA A 156 -6.45 -2.99 14.12
C ALA A 156 -7.49 -2.55 13.06
N THR A 157 -8.61 -3.27 12.97
CA THR A 157 -9.72 -2.93 12.06
C THR A 157 -10.47 -1.68 12.54
N GLN A 158 -10.71 -1.57 13.85
CA GLN A 158 -11.37 -0.40 14.45
C GLN A 158 -10.54 0.86 14.29
N ALA A 159 -9.22 0.80 14.53
CA ALA A 159 -8.33 1.95 14.36
C ALA A 159 -8.38 2.52 12.93
N LYS A 160 -8.49 1.65 11.92
CA LYS A 160 -8.62 2.06 10.51
C LYS A 160 -9.91 2.83 10.23
N LEU A 161 -10.99 2.56 10.96
CA LEU A 161 -12.27 3.27 10.79
C LEU A 161 -12.23 4.65 11.42
N THR A 162 -11.50 4.82 12.52
CA THR A 162 -11.38 6.12 13.21
C THR A 162 -10.51 7.11 12.44
N ASP A 163 -9.46 6.65 11.74
CA ASP A 163 -8.58 7.52 10.94
C ASP A 163 -9.23 8.07 9.65
N LEU A 164 -10.46 7.65 9.32
CA LEU A 164 -11.20 8.08 8.11
C LEU A 164 -12.29 9.12 8.39
N GLN A 165 -12.46 9.56 9.64
CA GLN A 165 -13.42 10.59 10.05
C GLN A 165 -12.72 11.93 10.29
#